data_AF-A0A4Q3V2M2-F1
#
_entry.id   AF-A0A4Q3V2M2-F1
#
_cell.length_a   1.000
_cell.length_b   1.000
_cell.length_c   1.000
_cell.angle_alpha   90.00
_cell.angle_beta   90.00
_cell.angle_gamma   90.00
#
_symmetry.space_group_name_H-M   'P 1'
#
loop_
_entity.id
_entity.type
_entity.pdbx_description
1 polymer ?
#
loop_
_entity_poly.entity_id
_entity_poly.type
_entity_poly.pdbx_seq_one_letter_code
_entity_poly.pdbx_strand_id
1 'polypeptide(L)'
;ADGALAHADIEKLSADKFDRVTIYRTLQTFVEKGIIHTIPTPDNSIRYALCKDDCSEGHHHDNHVHFVCIKCSNTICLDHVIVPTVKLPAGFKANEIQMVVNGTCKACLQ
;
A
#
# COMPACT_ATOMS: atom_id res chain seq x y z
N ALA A 1 9.03 10.19 -6.22
CA ALA A 1 7.95 10.70 -5.36
C ALA A 1 7.39 9.47 -4.70
N ASP A 2 7.92 9.14 -3.53
CA ASP A 2 7.96 7.76 -3.04
C ASP A 2 6.88 7.56 -1.96
N GLY A 3 5.62 7.76 -2.34
CA GLY A 3 4.49 7.68 -1.42
C GLY A 3 3.26 7.05 -2.08
N ALA A 4 2.41 6.43 -1.26
CA ALA A 4 1.19 5.79 -1.73
C ALA A 4 0.12 6.84 -2.10
N LEU A 5 -0.52 6.67 -3.25
CA LEU A 5 -1.54 7.58 -3.78
C LEU A 5 -2.95 7.05 -3.53
N ALA A 6 -3.89 7.91 -3.15
CA ALA A 6 -5.28 7.49 -3.07
C ALA A 6 -5.86 7.30 -4.48
N HIS A 7 -6.85 6.42 -4.61
CA HIS A 7 -7.54 6.21 -5.89
C HIS A 7 -8.03 7.53 -6.52
N ALA A 8 -8.62 8.41 -5.71
CA ALA A 8 -9.12 9.71 -6.15
C ALA A 8 -8.02 10.64 -6.66
N ASP A 9 -6.80 10.54 -6.12
CA ASP A 9 -5.66 11.33 -6.60
C ASP A 9 -5.23 10.85 -7.99
N ILE A 10 -5.21 9.53 -8.21
CA ILE A 10 -4.87 8.91 -9.51
C ILE A 10 -5.94 9.26 -10.56
N GLU A 11 -7.23 9.17 -10.18
CA GLU A 11 -8.34 9.61 -11.02
C GLU A 11 -8.17 11.07 -11.43
N LYS A 12 -7.93 11.97 -10.47
CA LYS A 12 -7.77 13.40 -10.74
C LYS A 12 -6.58 13.72 -11.64
N LEU A 13 -5.46 13.00 -11.48
CA LEU A 13 -4.26 13.18 -12.32
C LEU A 13 -4.43 12.63 -13.74
N SER A 14 -5.40 11.74 -13.96
CA SER A 14 -5.58 11.00 -15.22
C SER A 14 -6.91 11.30 -15.93
N ALA A 15 -7.79 12.09 -15.32
CA ALA A 15 -9.17 12.32 -15.76
C ALA A 15 -9.30 12.86 -17.20
N ASP A 16 -8.31 13.62 -17.67
CA ASP A 16 -8.32 14.18 -19.03
C ASP A 16 -7.98 13.16 -20.12
N LYS A 17 -7.48 11.98 -19.74
CA LYS A 17 -6.97 10.95 -20.66
C LYS A 17 -7.77 9.66 -20.63
N PHE A 18 -8.31 9.29 -19.48
CA PHE A 18 -8.97 8.01 -19.28
C PHE A 18 -10.22 8.18 -18.42
N ASP A 19 -11.26 7.42 -18.75
CA ASP A 19 -12.44 7.36 -17.90
C ASP A 19 -12.16 6.57 -16.61
N ARG A 20 -13.03 6.78 -15.63
CA ARG A 20 -12.95 6.16 -14.30
C ARG A 20 -12.89 4.63 -14.34
N VAL A 21 -13.65 4.00 -15.23
CA VAL A 21 -13.71 2.53 -15.33
C VAL A 21 -12.40 1.99 -15.88
N THR A 22 -11.82 2.66 -16.88
CA THR A 22 -10.50 2.33 -17.43
C THR A 22 -9.43 2.44 -16.37
N ILE A 23 -9.38 3.54 -15.61
CA ILE A 23 -8.41 3.73 -14.52
C ILE A 23 -8.54 2.61 -13.48
N TYR A 24 -9.75 2.31 -13.03
CA TYR A 24 -10.01 1.24 -12.07
C TYR A 24 -9.52 -0.13 -12.58
N ARG A 25 -9.88 -0.50 -13.82
CA ARG A 25 -9.48 -1.78 -14.40
C ARG A 25 -7.97 -1.90 -14.55
N THR A 26 -7.31 -0.83 -15.00
CA THR A 26 -5.85 -0.81 -15.14
C THR A 26 -5.15 -0.95 -13.79
N LEU A 27 -5.61 -0.26 -12.76
CA LEU A 27 -5.06 -0.40 -11.41
C LEU A 27 -5.25 -1.82 -10.87
N GLN A 28 -6.40 -2.45 -11.10
CA GLN A 28 -6.60 -3.85 -10.72
C GLN A 28 -5.63 -4.78 -11.46
N THR A 29 -5.44 -4.59 -12.78
CA THR A 29 -4.45 -5.35 -13.54
C THR A 29 -3.03 -5.15 -12.99
N PHE A 30 -2.67 -3.93 -12.57
CA PHE A 30 -1.36 -3.68 -11.96
C PHE A 30 -1.21 -4.37 -10.60
N VAL A 31 -2.28 -4.44 -9.81
CA VAL A 31 -2.29 -5.21 -8.55
C VAL A 31 -2.09 -6.69 -8.84
N GLU A 32 -2.89 -7.26 -9.75
CA GLU A 32 -2.80 -8.66 -10.16
C GLU A 32 -1.41 -9.04 -10.68
N LYS A 33 -0.77 -8.14 -11.44
CA LYS A 33 0.58 -8.34 -11.99
C LYS A 33 1.70 -8.03 -11.00
N GLY A 34 1.39 -7.66 -9.76
CA GLY A 34 2.39 -7.35 -8.74
C GLY A 34 3.19 -6.07 -9.02
N ILE A 35 2.69 -5.17 -9.88
CA ILE A 35 3.32 -3.88 -10.20
C ILE A 35 3.05 -2.86 -9.09
N ILE A 36 1.84 -2.92 -8.51
CA ILE A 36 1.44 -2.10 -7.35
C ILE A 36 0.77 -2.99 -6.31
N HIS A 37 0.73 -2.55 -5.06
CA HIS A 37 -0.10 -3.16 -4.01
C HIS A 37 -1.07 -2.13 -3.42
N THR A 38 -2.10 -2.63 -2.74
CA THR A 38 -3.07 -1.79 -2.03
C THR A 38 -2.70 -1.67 -0.56
N ILE A 39 -2.86 -0.47 0.00
CA ILE A 39 -2.67 -0.21 1.42
C ILE A 39 -4.04 0.21 1.98
N PRO A 40 -4.68 -0.61 2.83
CA PRO A 40 -5.90 -0.22 3.50
C PRO A 40 -5.58 0.91 4.48
N THR A 41 -6.44 1.92 4.49
CA THR A 41 -6.32 3.04 5.42
C THR A 41 -7.52 3.12 6.36
N PRO A 42 -7.39 3.76 7.54
CA PRO A 42 -8.46 3.80 8.54
C PRO A 42 -9.75 4.47 8.09
N ASP A 43 -9.71 5.29 7.03
CA ASP A 43 -10.87 5.99 6.46
C ASP A 43 -11.58 5.17 5.37
N ASN A 44 -11.31 3.87 5.29
CA ASN A 44 -11.76 2.94 4.24
C ASN A 44 -11.33 3.32 2.82
N SER A 45 -10.44 4.31 2.64
CA SER A 45 -9.87 4.60 1.33
C SER A 45 -8.79 3.57 0.97
N ILE A 46 -8.68 3.29 -0.33
CA ILE A 46 -7.62 2.45 -0.88
C ILE A 46 -6.52 3.36 -1.40
N ARG A 47 -5.31 3.13 -0.89
CA ARG A 47 -4.09 3.72 -1.44
C ARG A 47 -3.32 2.68 -2.25
N TYR A 48 -2.63 3.14 -3.29
CA TYR A 48 -1.79 2.32 -4.16
C TYR A 48 -0.34 2.77 -4.04
N ALA A 49 0.58 1.83 -3.92
CA ALA A 49 2.01 2.09 -3.96
C ALA A 49 2.70 1.14 -4.95
N LEU A 50 3.81 1.59 -5.52
CA LEU A 50 4.64 0.74 -6.39
C LEU A 50 5.24 -0.40 -5.57
N CYS A 51 5.15 -1.61 -6.12
CA CYS A 51 5.90 -2.74 -5.61
C CYS A 51 7.39 -2.58 -5.96
N LYS A 52 8.28 -3.03 -5.05
CA LYS A 52 9.72 -3.13 -5.33
C LYS A 52 10.06 -4.50 -5.90
N ASP A 53 11.30 -4.63 -6.40
CA ASP A 53 11.85 -5.62 -7.37
C ASP A 53 11.54 -7.13 -7.19
N ASP A 54 10.78 -7.56 -6.17
CA ASP A 54 10.46 -8.96 -5.87
C ASP A 54 8.95 -9.29 -5.81
N CYS A 55 8.07 -8.39 -6.23
CA CYS A 55 6.65 -8.70 -6.37
C CYS A 55 6.37 -9.33 -7.74
N SER A 56 5.70 -10.50 -7.73
CA SER A 56 5.27 -11.19 -8.94
C SER A 56 3.80 -11.61 -8.82
N GLU A 57 3.18 -11.99 -9.94
CA GLU A 57 1.77 -12.42 -10.01
C GLU A 57 1.48 -13.50 -8.96
N GLY A 58 0.61 -13.17 -7.99
CA GLY A 58 0.24 -14.06 -6.87
C GLY A 58 1.24 -14.15 -5.71
N HIS A 59 2.38 -13.45 -5.79
CA HIS A 59 3.41 -13.39 -4.74
C HIS A 59 3.79 -11.94 -4.43
N HIS A 60 2.96 -11.32 -3.59
CA HIS A 60 3.30 -10.05 -2.95
C HIS A 60 4.25 -10.33 -1.77
N HIS A 61 5.56 -10.13 -1.98
CA HIS A 61 6.53 -10.15 -0.89
C HIS A 61 6.52 -8.80 -0.15
N ASP A 62 5.34 -8.37 0.32
CA ASP A 62 5.14 -7.11 1.04
C ASP A 62 5.48 -7.26 2.53
N ASN A 63 6.63 -7.86 2.86
CA ASN A 63 7.16 -7.88 4.22
C ASN A 63 7.83 -6.55 4.59
N HIS A 64 7.18 -5.42 4.28
CA HIS A 64 7.63 -4.10 4.70
C HIS A 64 6.55 -3.42 5.55
N VAL A 65 6.97 -2.41 6.30
CA VAL A 65 6.09 -1.71 7.23
C VAL A 65 5.46 -0.51 6.53
N HIS A 66 4.12 -0.42 6.56
CA HIS A 66 3.41 0.78 6.15
C HIS A 66 3.25 1.73 7.34
N PHE A 67 3.79 2.93 7.24
CA PHE A 67 3.63 3.97 8.26
C PHE A 67 2.54 4.96 7.84
N VAL A 68 1.50 5.09 8.67
CA VAL A 68 0.40 6.04 8.46
C VAL A 68 0.55 7.20 9.44
N CYS A 69 0.72 8.41 8.91
CA CYS A 69 0.80 9.62 9.73
C CYS A 69 -0.59 10.05 10.20
N ILE A 70 -0.83 10.08 11.51
CA ILE A 70 -2.11 10.51 12.09
C ILE A 70 -2.39 12.01 11.94
N LYS A 71 -1.38 12.82 11.59
CA LYS A 71 -1.53 14.28 11.42
C LYS A 71 -1.83 14.70 9.98
N CYS A 72 -1.16 14.10 9.00
CA CYS A 72 -1.30 14.48 7.58
C CYS A 72 -1.89 13.36 6.70
N SER A 73 -2.22 12.21 7.29
CA SER A 73 -2.75 11.03 6.61
C SER A 73 -1.84 10.46 5.52
N ASN A 74 -0.57 10.90 5.46
CA ASN A 74 0.39 10.38 4.50
C ASN A 74 0.80 8.95 4.86
N THR A 75 0.92 8.10 3.85
CA THR A 75 1.33 6.70 3.99
C THR A 75 2.71 6.52 3.38
N ILE A 76 3.64 6.02 4.19
CA ILE A 76 5.07 5.89 3.84
C ILE A 76 5.45 4.41 3.95
N CYS A 77 6.01 3.85 2.88
CA CYS A 77 6.61 2.52 2.92
C CYS A 77 7.99 2.60 3.60
N LEU A 78 8.17 1.85 4.70
CA LEU A 78 9.43 1.77 5.42
C LEU A 78 10.19 0.50 4.99
N ASP A 79 10.83 0.59 3.83
CA ASP A 79 11.41 -0.57 3.12
C ASP A 79 12.57 -1.25 3.84
N HIS A 80 13.23 -0.55 4.77
CA HIS A 80 14.39 -1.05 5.51
C HIS A 80 14.04 -1.53 6.93
N VAL A 81 12.75 -1.55 7.30
CA VAL A 81 12.31 -1.98 8.63
C VAL A 81 11.95 -3.45 8.59
N ILE A 82 12.66 -4.24 9.41
CA ILE A 82 12.43 -5.68 9.53
C ILE A 82 11.10 -5.92 10.27
N VAL A 83 10.19 -6.64 9.61
CA VAL A 83 8.94 -7.12 10.22
C VAL A 83 9.26 -8.30 11.14
N PRO A 84 8.86 -8.27 12.42
CA PRO A 84 9.07 -9.40 13.32
C PRO A 84 8.23 -10.60 12.89
N THR A 85 8.80 -11.81 13.02
CA THR A 85 8.08 -13.05 12.71
C THR A 85 6.92 -13.27 13.68
N VAL A 86 5.69 -13.38 13.16
CA VAL A 86 4.51 -13.71 13.95
C VAL A 86 4.36 -15.22 14.04
N LYS A 87 4.46 -15.78 15.26
CA LYS A 87 4.17 -17.20 15.51
C LYS A 87 2.68 -17.38 15.78
N LEU A 88 1.99 -18.08 14.87
CA LEU A 88 0.59 -18.42 15.06
C LEU A 88 0.43 -19.66 15.95
N PRO A 89 -0.59 -19.71 16.82
CA PRO A 89 -0.90 -20.90 17.60
C PRO A 89 -1.37 -22.05 16.70
N ALA A 90 -1.36 -23.26 17.24
CA ALA A 90 -1.79 -24.46 16.51
C ALA A 90 -3.23 -24.31 15.99
N GLY A 91 -3.47 -24.74 14.74
CA GLY A 91 -4.78 -24.65 14.08
C GLY A 91 -4.99 -23.40 13.23
N PHE A 92 -4.06 -22.44 13.24
CA PHE A 92 -4.12 -21.24 12.40
C PHE A 92 -3.16 -21.35 11.22
N LYS A 93 -3.60 -20.87 10.04
CA LYS A 93 -2.78 -20.75 8.83
C LYS A 93 -2.82 -19.31 8.34
N ALA A 94 -1.67 -18.65 8.27
CA ALA A 94 -1.57 -17.35 7.63
C ALA A 94 -1.66 -17.51 6.12
N ASN A 95 -2.51 -16.72 5.47
CA ASN A 95 -2.49 -16.54 4.02
C ASN A 95 -1.78 -15.23 3.63
N GLU A 96 -1.86 -14.21 4.49
CA GLU A 96 -1.28 -12.88 4.28
C GLU A 96 -0.91 -12.27 5.65
N ILE A 97 0.13 -11.43 5.69
CA ILE A 97 0.54 -10.63 6.85
C ILE A 97 0.72 -9.19 6.38
N GLN A 98 0.06 -8.24 7.04
CA GLN A 98 0.22 -6.82 6.79
C GLN A 98 0.64 -6.11 8.09
N MET A 99 1.69 -5.28 8.03
CA MET A 99 2.19 -4.53 9.18
C MET A 99 1.99 -3.02 8.96
N VAL A 100 1.04 -2.45 9.70
CA VAL A 100 0.74 -1.01 9.67
C VAL A 100 1.11 -0.37 11.00
N VAL A 101 1.87 0.73 10.95
CA VAL A 101 2.26 1.54 12.11
C VAL A 101 1.61 2.92 12.00
N ASN A 102 0.78 3.26 12.98
CA ASN A 102 0.19 4.60 13.08
C ASN A 102 1.08 5.49 13.96
N GLY A 103 1.45 6.67 13.48
CA GLY A 103 2.32 7.59 14.23
C GLY A 103 2.35 9.00 13.65
N THR A 104 3.32 9.83 14.05
CA THR A 104 3.55 11.15 13.45
C THR A 104 4.80 11.12 12.58
N CYS A 105 4.69 11.48 11.29
CA CYS A 105 5.84 11.48 10.39
C CYS A 105 6.81 12.62 10.71
N LYS A 106 8.05 12.51 10.23
CA LYS A 106 9.10 13.53 10.42
C LYS A 106 8.65 14.93 10.00
N ALA A 107 7.91 15.04 8.89
CA ALA A 107 7.42 16.33 8.38
C ALA A 107 6.37 17.00 9.29
N CYS A 108 5.66 16.24 10.13
CA CYS A 108 4.69 16.79 11.09
C CYS A 108 5.19 16.84 12.54
N LEU A 109 6.41 16.35 12.78
CA LEU A 109 7.18 16.55 14.01
C LEU A 109 8.06 17.80 13.93
N GLN A 110 8.31 18.31 12.72
CA GLN A 110 8.97 19.59 12.48
C GLN A 110 7.98 20.75 12.63
#